data_AF-A0A940HNP5-F1
#
_entry.id   AF-A0A940HNP5-F1
#
_cell.length_a   1.000
_cell.length_b   1.000
_cell.length_c   1.000
_cell.angle_alpha   90.00
_cell.angle_beta   90.00
_cell.angle_gamma   90.00
#
_symmetry.space_group_name_H-M   'P 1'
#
loop_
_entity.id
_entity.type
_entity.pdbx_description
1 polymer ?
#
loop_
_entity_poly.entity_id
_entity_poly.type
_entity_poly.pdbx_seq_one_letter_code
_entity_poly.pdbx_strand_id
1 'polypeptide(L)'
;WRGGNFRLDNAGRVVAFAIHDTGIGIPPEKQNIIFEAFQQAEGSTSRKYGGTGLGLSISRGLAELLGGTIELESEVSKGSTFTLFLPVHNVEGIVVKEAPDFPTEYTSQLVPEKSRIDALFSNINAVPETTDNNNLTIINEMINDAGDDRNHVQPSDKVVLIVEDDLRFGKIIIEKAHEFGLKAIVATNYLEVFEFLNRFLPIAITLDVKLPDTSGWKVLDLLRNDLNYRHIPIHLVSGEENKQLAIKRGARSFLLKPLDNDMLNDLFNDIINYHNKSVRNVLVVEDNEMDSSQIVKMLESDTLNVRIAATATDAIGQIRQQVYDCIILDYSLPDMAGMDLVNKVYEIKHRNTPMIIYSARDFNKKEMTQLNTATNAVLLKGVDSLEHLLEETVSHLHINHKDLMPEKRRVIEHVRLKEDILTGKNILVVDDDVRNLFALTTVFERYNINVITAESGKEAIQVIRGEQPKVDMVLMDIMMPEMDGYETMQKIRREHKNSTLPIIAVTAKAMKGDRQKCIEAGASDYITKPLKMDQLLSLMRVWFYK
;
A
#
# COMPACT_ATOMS: atom_id res chain seq x y z
N TRP A 1 -30.27 29.60 -6.70
CA TRP A 1 -29.64 29.36 -8.00
C TRP A 1 -30.40 30.12 -9.08
N ARG A 2 -29.72 30.56 -10.14
CA ARG A 2 -30.28 31.11 -11.37
C ARG A 2 -30.87 29.94 -12.16
N GLY A 3 -32.11 30.07 -12.63
CA GLY A 3 -32.83 29.00 -13.34
C GLY A 3 -32.09 28.54 -14.60
N GLY A 4 -32.28 27.27 -15.00
CA GLY A 4 -31.58 26.65 -16.14
C GLY A 4 -30.81 25.38 -15.78
N ASN A 5 -30.75 25.00 -14.50
CA ASN A 5 -30.26 23.68 -14.08
C ASN A 5 -31.46 22.75 -13.85
N PHE A 6 -31.76 21.93 -14.86
CA PHE A 6 -32.92 21.03 -14.86
C PHE A 6 -33.04 20.16 -13.61
N ARG A 7 -31.92 19.72 -13.02
CA ARG A 7 -31.93 18.86 -11.83
C ARG A 7 -32.32 19.63 -10.58
N LEU A 8 -31.87 20.87 -10.43
CA LEU A 8 -32.25 21.74 -9.32
C LEU A 8 -33.67 22.29 -9.48
N ASP A 9 -34.05 22.67 -10.71
CA ASP A 9 -35.37 23.23 -11.03
C ASP A 9 -36.51 22.21 -10.79
N ASN A 10 -36.23 20.90 -10.93
CA ASN A 10 -37.20 19.82 -10.72
C ASN A 10 -36.99 19.05 -9.40
N ALA A 11 -36.05 19.44 -8.55
CA ALA A 11 -35.81 18.78 -7.27
C ALA A 11 -36.88 19.15 -6.24
N GLY A 12 -37.46 18.15 -5.56
CA GLY A 12 -38.45 18.39 -4.50
C GLY A 12 -37.90 19.13 -3.28
N ARG A 13 -36.58 19.06 -3.05
CA ARG A 13 -35.86 19.89 -2.08
C ARG A 13 -34.43 20.14 -2.56
N VAL A 14 -33.97 21.38 -2.37
CA VAL A 14 -32.60 21.82 -2.63
C VAL A 14 -32.02 22.40 -1.34
N VAL A 15 -30.77 22.07 -1.04
CA VAL A 15 -29.99 22.66 0.07
C VAL A 15 -28.97 23.63 -0.50
N ALA A 16 -28.82 24.78 0.15
CA ALA A 16 -27.86 25.81 -0.20
C ALA A 16 -26.81 25.95 0.91
N PHE A 17 -25.54 25.91 0.55
CA PHE A 17 -24.40 26.20 1.43
C PHE A 17 -23.74 27.48 0.96
N ALA A 18 -23.84 28.55 1.74
CA ALA A 18 -23.25 29.84 1.42
C ALA A 18 -22.00 30.07 2.28
N ILE A 19 -20.88 30.37 1.64
CA ILE A 19 -19.63 30.77 2.28
C ILE A 19 -19.40 32.24 1.96
N HIS A 20 -19.43 33.09 2.98
CA HIS A 20 -19.21 34.52 2.87
C HIS A 20 -17.82 34.88 3.41
N ASP A 21 -17.07 35.67 2.63
CA ASP A 21 -15.82 36.29 3.04
C ASP A 21 -15.92 37.83 2.94
N THR A 22 -15.13 38.53 3.76
CA THR A 22 -15.00 40.00 3.76
C THR A 22 -13.73 40.47 3.05
N GLY A 23 -13.20 39.66 2.13
CA GLY A 23 -11.93 39.88 1.45
C GLY A 23 -12.00 40.93 0.34
N ILE A 24 -11.04 40.85 -0.58
CA ILE A 24 -10.84 41.86 -1.65
C ILE A 24 -11.99 41.96 -2.66
N GLY A 25 -12.88 40.96 -2.71
CA GLY A 25 -13.91 40.84 -3.75
C GLY A 25 -13.33 40.57 -5.15
N ILE A 26 -14.19 40.18 -6.09
CA ILE A 26 -13.83 39.73 -7.43
C ILE A 26 -14.48 40.64 -8.47
N PRO A 27 -13.69 41.34 -9.31
CA PRO A 27 -14.22 42.22 -10.35
C PRO A 27 -15.15 41.48 -11.32
N PRO A 28 -16.27 42.09 -11.77
CA PRO A 28 -17.26 41.44 -12.64
C PRO A 28 -16.67 40.74 -13.88
N GLU A 29 -15.66 41.35 -14.50
CA GLU A 29 -14.99 40.84 -15.69
C GLU A 29 -14.16 39.56 -15.43
N LYS A 30 -13.86 39.25 -14.17
CA LYS A 30 -13.09 38.04 -13.77
C LYS A 30 -13.95 36.96 -13.14
N GLN A 31 -15.22 37.24 -12.80
CA GLN A 31 -16.09 36.30 -12.08
C GLN A 31 -16.37 35.00 -12.84
N ASN A 32 -16.38 35.03 -14.18
CA ASN A 32 -16.54 33.82 -14.99
C ASN A 32 -15.24 33.02 -15.13
N ILE A 33 -14.12 33.73 -15.22
CA ILE A 33 -12.80 33.15 -15.53
C ILE A 33 -12.23 32.38 -14.33
N ILE A 34 -12.54 32.78 -13.09
CA ILE A 34 -12.04 32.10 -11.87
C ILE A 34 -12.53 30.65 -11.71
N PHE A 35 -13.55 30.23 -12.45
CA PHE A 35 -14.03 28.84 -12.44
C PHE A 35 -13.36 27.97 -13.51
N GLU A 36 -12.56 28.56 -14.39
CA GLU A 36 -11.74 27.83 -15.37
C GLU A 36 -10.43 27.35 -14.74
N ALA A 37 -9.97 26.19 -15.18
CA ALA A 37 -8.75 25.59 -14.65
C ALA A 37 -7.52 26.48 -14.94
N PHE A 38 -6.64 26.62 -13.95
CA PHE A 38 -5.39 27.38 -14.03
C PHE A 38 -5.56 28.90 -14.21
N GLN A 39 -6.76 29.43 -13.99
CA GLN A 39 -7.01 30.86 -14.05
C GLN A 39 -6.89 31.51 -12.67
N GLN A 40 -6.33 32.72 -12.63
CA GLN A 40 -6.16 33.53 -11.43
C GLN A 40 -6.64 34.96 -11.69
N ALA A 41 -7.19 35.60 -10.66
CA ALA A 41 -7.64 36.98 -10.77
C ALA A 41 -6.46 37.98 -10.94
N GLU A 42 -5.25 37.66 -10.47
CA GLU A 42 -4.03 38.45 -10.70
C GLU A 42 -3.02 37.61 -11.49
N GLY A 43 -2.71 38.00 -12.73
CA GLY A 43 -1.70 37.34 -13.58
C GLY A 43 -0.25 37.69 -13.23
N SER A 44 0.03 38.09 -11.99
CA SER A 44 1.34 38.54 -11.53
C SER A 44 2.00 37.47 -10.64
N THR A 45 3.25 37.12 -10.94
CA THR A 45 4.08 36.14 -10.21
C THR A 45 4.62 36.65 -8.86
N SER A 46 4.16 37.82 -8.41
CA SER A 46 4.55 38.46 -7.15
C SER A 46 3.78 37.86 -5.96
N ARG A 47 4.44 36.98 -5.21
CA ARG A 47 3.82 36.15 -4.15
C ARG A 47 3.49 36.94 -2.89
N LYS A 48 2.20 36.96 -2.53
CA LYS A 48 1.74 37.11 -1.14
C LYS A 48 0.70 36.05 -0.72
N TYR A 49 -0.08 35.52 -1.66
CA TYR A 49 -0.97 34.36 -1.47
C TYR A 49 -0.98 33.53 -2.77
N GLY A 50 -0.35 32.34 -2.79
CA GLY A 50 -0.24 31.50 -3.98
C GLY A 50 -1.25 30.35 -3.97
N GLY A 51 -1.94 30.13 -5.10
CA GLY A 51 -2.86 28.98 -5.30
C GLY A 51 -2.82 28.50 -6.75
N THR A 52 -3.12 27.23 -7.02
CA THR A 52 -2.99 26.62 -8.37
C THR A 52 -4.04 27.07 -9.38
N GLY A 53 -5.05 27.85 -8.96
CA GLY A 53 -6.20 28.21 -9.79
C GLY A 53 -7.14 27.03 -10.09
N LEU A 54 -6.97 25.88 -9.42
CA LEU A 54 -7.76 24.67 -9.69
C LEU A 54 -8.95 24.50 -8.74
N GLY A 55 -8.90 25.07 -7.54
CA GLY A 55 -9.89 24.80 -6.48
C GLY A 55 -11.34 25.01 -6.92
N LEU A 56 -11.67 26.18 -7.45
CA LEU A 56 -13.04 26.48 -7.91
C LEU A 56 -13.47 25.65 -9.12
N SER A 57 -12.54 25.32 -10.02
CA SER A 57 -12.82 24.45 -11.17
C SER A 57 -13.17 23.02 -10.75
N ILE A 58 -12.47 22.48 -9.75
CA ILE A 58 -12.74 21.17 -9.16
C ILE A 58 -14.07 21.19 -8.41
N SER A 59 -14.29 22.22 -7.57
CA SER A 59 -15.56 22.38 -6.84
C SER A 59 -16.76 22.47 -7.79
N ARG A 60 -16.63 23.17 -8.92
CA ARG A 60 -17.68 23.24 -9.94
C ARG A 60 -17.95 21.88 -10.59
N GLY A 61 -16.90 21.16 -11.00
CA GLY A 61 -17.05 19.82 -11.58
C GLY A 61 -17.70 18.82 -10.60
N LEU A 62 -17.33 18.86 -9.32
CA LEU A 62 -17.95 18.03 -8.28
C LEU A 62 -19.42 18.41 -8.05
N ALA A 63 -19.76 19.70 -8.03
CA ALA A 63 -21.14 20.16 -7.91
C ALA A 63 -22.00 19.68 -9.08
N GLU A 64 -21.49 19.73 -10.31
CA GLU A 64 -22.19 19.24 -11.51
C GLU A 64 -22.41 17.72 -11.47
N LEU A 65 -21.41 16.94 -11.04
CA LEU A 65 -21.54 15.49 -10.86
C LEU A 65 -22.65 15.13 -9.86
N LEU A 66 -22.79 15.93 -8.80
CA LEU A 66 -23.85 15.79 -7.80
C LEU A 66 -25.19 16.39 -8.26
N GLY A 67 -25.29 16.85 -9.52
CA GLY A 67 -26.51 17.43 -10.09
C GLY A 67 -26.84 18.83 -9.56
N GLY A 68 -25.88 19.51 -8.95
CA GLY A 68 -26.00 20.86 -8.41
C GLY A 68 -25.25 21.92 -9.21
N THR A 69 -25.06 23.09 -8.61
CA THR A 69 -24.30 24.21 -9.19
C THR A 69 -23.66 25.07 -8.11
N ILE A 70 -22.60 25.80 -8.46
CA ILE A 70 -21.97 26.82 -7.61
C ILE A 70 -22.19 28.19 -8.23
N GLU A 71 -22.62 29.14 -7.42
CA GLU A 71 -22.82 30.53 -7.81
C GLU A 71 -21.95 31.47 -7.00
N LEU A 72 -21.61 32.60 -7.61
CA LEU A 72 -20.80 33.65 -7.01
C LEU A 72 -21.58 34.96 -7.00
N GLU A 73 -21.61 35.59 -5.84
CA GLU A 73 -21.93 37.00 -5.68
C GLU A 73 -20.70 37.69 -5.08
N SER A 74 -20.16 38.71 -5.73
CA SER A 74 -18.95 39.37 -5.25
C SER A 74 -18.95 40.85 -5.62
N GLU A 75 -18.50 41.67 -4.67
CA GLU A 75 -18.33 43.11 -4.86
C GLU A 75 -16.92 43.51 -4.41
N VAL A 76 -16.22 44.24 -5.27
CA VAL A 76 -14.83 44.67 -5.02
C VAL A 76 -14.76 45.47 -3.72
N SER A 77 -13.81 45.11 -2.86
CA SER A 77 -13.58 45.67 -1.52
C SER A 77 -14.67 45.45 -0.47
N LYS A 78 -15.67 44.59 -0.75
CA LYS A 78 -16.66 44.15 0.24
C LYS A 78 -16.65 42.64 0.51
N GLY A 79 -16.00 41.86 -0.36
CA GLY A 79 -15.84 40.42 -0.22
C GLY A 79 -16.67 39.62 -1.21
N SER A 80 -16.72 38.30 -1.02
CA SER A 80 -17.43 37.38 -1.93
C SER A 80 -18.30 36.39 -1.16
N THR A 81 -19.34 35.91 -1.82
CA THR A 81 -20.20 34.84 -1.35
C THR A 81 -20.29 33.76 -2.42
N PHE A 82 -19.79 32.57 -2.10
CA PHE A 82 -19.94 31.38 -2.94
C PHE A 82 -21.09 30.54 -2.39
N THR A 83 -22.08 30.24 -3.23
CA THR A 83 -23.23 29.44 -2.82
C THR A 83 -23.31 28.15 -3.64
N LEU A 84 -23.16 27.01 -2.97
CA LEU A 84 -23.36 25.68 -3.55
C LEU A 84 -24.83 25.27 -3.36
N PHE A 85 -25.50 24.90 -4.45
CA PHE A 85 -26.85 24.35 -4.44
C PHE A 85 -26.83 22.87 -4.82
N LEU A 86 -27.42 22.01 -3.98
CA LEU A 86 -27.50 20.56 -4.22
C LEU A 86 -28.93 20.04 -4.03
N PRO A 87 -29.42 19.11 -4.86
CA PRO A 87 -30.69 18.43 -4.63
C PRO A 87 -30.55 17.43 -3.47
N VAL A 88 -31.53 17.39 -2.56
CA VAL A 88 -31.50 16.50 -1.37
C VAL A 88 -31.77 15.04 -1.72
N HIS A 89 -32.48 14.80 -2.82
CA HIS A 89 -32.79 13.48 -3.33
C HIS A 89 -32.37 13.40 -4.79
N ASN A 90 -31.76 12.28 -5.18
CA ASN A 90 -31.28 12.08 -6.53
C ASN A 90 -32.49 12.01 -7.47
N VAL A 91 -32.56 12.90 -8.46
CA VAL A 91 -33.61 12.85 -9.49
C VAL A 91 -33.19 11.79 -10.49
N GLU A 92 -33.78 10.60 -10.42
CA GLU A 92 -33.54 9.55 -11.41
C GLU A 92 -34.05 10.00 -12.79
N GLY A 93 -33.12 10.18 -13.73
CA GLY A 93 -33.42 10.56 -15.11
C GLY A 93 -32.15 10.85 -15.92
N ILE A 94 -31.84 9.94 -16.85
CA ILE A 94 -30.71 10.02 -17.79
C ILE A 94 -30.91 11.17 -18.78
N VAL A 95 -29.90 12.03 -18.93
CA VAL A 95 -29.43 12.54 -20.23
C VAL A 95 -27.90 12.65 -20.15
N VAL A 96 -27.20 11.78 -20.89
CA VAL A 96 -25.83 12.02 -21.35
C VAL A 96 -25.92 13.26 -22.24
N LYS A 97 -25.36 14.40 -21.81
CA LYS A 97 -25.21 15.55 -22.69
C LYS A 97 -23.86 15.43 -23.38
N GLU A 98 -23.92 15.30 -24.70
CA GLU A 98 -22.79 15.33 -25.62
C GLU A 98 -21.85 16.50 -25.31
N ALA A 99 -20.56 16.28 -25.56
CA ALA A 99 -19.50 17.25 -25.39
C ALA A 99 -19.82 18.56 -26.13
N PRO A 100 -19.44 19.74 -25.60
CA PRO A 100 -19.72 21.00 -26.27
C PRO A 100 -18.97 21.10 -27.60
N ASP A 101 -19.69 21.49 -28.65
CA ASP A 101 -19.15 21.88 -29.95
C ASP A 101 -18.02 22.91 -29.79
N PHE A 102 -16.81 22.51 -30.19
CA PHE A 102 -15.74 23.46 -30.50
C PHE A 102 -16.05 24.09 -31.88
N PRO A 103 -15.95 25.42 -32.05
CA PRO A 103 -16.16 26.05 -33.34
C PRO A 103 -15.22 25.47 -34.40
N THR A 104 -15.83 24.89 -35.41
CA THR A 104 -15.21 24.30 -36.59
C THR A 104 -14.81 25.43 -37.54
N GLU A 105 -13.60 25.96 -37.41
CA GLU A 105 -12.95 26.71 -38.50
C GLU A 105 -11.46 26.92 -38.21
N TYR A 106 -10.67 25.84 -38.33
CA TYR A 106 -9.32 25.94 -38.89
C TYR A 106 -9.10 24.74 -39.81
N THR A 107 -9.17 25.04 -41.09
CA THR A 107 -8.90 24.17 -42.23
C THR A 107 -7.60 23.39 -42.06
N SER A 108 -7.70 22.12 -42.45
CA SER A 108 -6.66 21.10 -42.46
C SER A 108 -5.35 21.53 -43.14
N GLN A 109 -4.25 21.35 -42.42
CA GLN A 109 -3.07 20.70 -42.99
C GLN A 109 -2.68 19.55 -42.06
N LEU A 110 -2.87 18.33 -42.56
CA LEU A 110 -2.51 17.08 -41.92
C LEU A 110 -1.00 17.03 -41.70
N VAL A 111 -0.57 17.03 -40.43
CA VAL A 111 0.76 16.58 -40.00
C VAL A 111 0.55 15.58 -38.86
N PRO A 112 1.22 14.40 -38.85
CA PRO A 112 0.91 13.33 -37.89
C PRO A 112 1.18 13.74 -36.45
N GLU A 113 0.31 13.29 -35.55
CA GLU A 113 0.23 13.57 -34.11
C GLU A 113 1.47 13.16 -33.29
N LYS A 114 2.47 12.51 -33.90
CA LYS A 114 3.78 12.22 -33.26
C LYS A 114 4.62 13.48 -32.99
N SER A 115 4.54 14.50 -33.83
CA SER A 115 5.48 15.63 -33.75
C SER A 115 5.17 16.70 -32.67
N ARG A 116 3.97 16.67 -32.06
CA ARG A 116 3.64 17.61 -30.95
C ARG A 116 4.12 17.13 -29.60
N ILE A 117 4.18 15.81 -29.41
CA ILE A 117 4.74 15.19 -28.21
C ILE A 117 6.26 15.36 -28.22
N ASP A 118 6.92 15.18 -29.37
CA ASP A 118 8.35 15.45 -29.53
C ASP A 118 8.72 16.92 -29.28
N ALA A 119 7.86 17.88 -29.68
CA ALA A 119 8.06 19.31 -29.42
C ALA A 119 7.88 19.71 -27.95
N LEU A 120 7.04 18.97 -27.20
CA LEU A 120 6.89 19.13 -25.74
C LEU A 120 8.08 18.52 -25.00
N PHE A 121 8.63 17.40 -25.47
CA PHE A 121 9.86 16.82 -24.93
C PHE A 121 11.12 17.64 -25.23
N SER A 122 11.20 18.31 -26.39
CA SER A 122 12.34 19.18 -26.71
C SER A 122 12.41 20.44 -25.83
N ASN A 123 11.29 20.90 -25.28
CA ASN A 123 11.25 22.09 -24.41
C ASN A 123 11.53 21.80 -22.93
N ILE A 124 11.68 20.53 -22.53
CA ILE A 124 12.10 20.12 -21.19
C ILE A 124 13.64 19.99 -21.11
N ASN A 125 14.34 19.92 -22.26
CA ASN A 125 15.80 19.81 -22.35
C ASN A 125 16.52 21.17 -22.44
N ALA A 126 16.15 22.12 -21.58
CA ALA A 126 16.87 23.38 -21.43
C ALA A 126 17.19 23.67 -19.95
N VAL A 127 18.00 22.81 -19.34
CA VAL A 127 18.77 23.12 -18.13
C VAL A 127 20.22 22.69 -18.39
N PRO A 128 21.24 23.49 -18.03
CA PRO A 128 22.62 23.23 -18.44
C PRO A 128 23.13 21.91 -17.88
N GLU A 129 23.81 21.15 -18.74
CA GLU A 129 24.47 19.89 -18.42
C GLU A 129 25.46 20.06 -17.26
N THR A 130 25.14 19.47 -16.11
CA THR A 130 26.13 19.08 -15.10
C THR A 130 26.18 17.56 -15.06
N THR A 131 27.19 17.04 -15.73
CA THR A 131 27.94 15.76 -15.67
C THR A 131 27.43 14.46 -15.02
N ASP A 132 26.30 14.38 -14.31
CA ASP A 132 25.87 13.15 -13.62
C ASP A 132 24.61 12.47 -14.20
N ASN A 133 23.97 13.08 -15.21
CA ASN A 133 22.75 12.53 -15.82
C ASN A 133 22.97 11.32 -16.75
N ASN A 134 24.20 11.05 -17.18
CA ASN A 134 24.47 9.95 -18.10
C ASN A 134 24.19 8.58 -17.46
N ASN A 135 24.45 8.39 -16.16
CA ASN A 135 24.33 7.07 -15.55
C ASN A 135 22.87 6.57 -15.39
N LEU A 136 21.91 7.46 -15.13
CA LEU A 136 20.50 7.06 -14.92
C LEU A 136 19.73 6.84 -16.22
N THR A 137 20.05 7.58 -17.28
CA THR A 137 19.50 7.35 -18.62
C THR A 137 20.03 6.04 -19.19
N ILE A 138 21.32 5.75 -18.97
CA ILE A 138 21.94 4.47 -19.36
C ILE A 138 21.29 3.30 -18.62
N ILE A 139 21.03 3.38 -17.31
CA ILE A 139 20.38 2.28 -16.56
C ILE A 139 18.93 2.04 -17.05
N ASN A 140 18.14 3.09 -17.26
CA ASN A 140 16.77 2.95 -17.77
C ASN A 140 16.72 2.46 -19.23
N GLU A 141 17.66 2.90 -20.07
CA GLU A 141 17.82 2.36 -21.43
C GLU A 141 18.28 0.90 -21.39
N MET A 142 19.22 0.54 -20.50
CA MET A 142 19.69 -0.85 -20.32
C MET A 142 18.61 -1.80 -19.77
N ILE A 143 17.72 -1.33 -18.88
CA ILE A 143 16.58 -2.13 -18.38
C ILE A 143 15.52 -2.32 -19.48
N ASN A 144 15.26 -1.29 -20.29
CA ASN A 144 14.39 -1.44 -21.47
C ASN A 144 15.03 -2.38 -22.52
N ASP A 145 16.36 -2.34 -22.70
CA ASP A 145 17.12 -3.27 -23.56
C ASP A 145 17.20 -4.70 -22.98
N ALA A 146 16.96 -4.86 -21.68
CA ALA A 146 16.93 -6.16 -21.00
C ALA A 146 15.62 -6.93 -21.22
N GLY A 147 14.58 -6.29 -21.77
CA GLY A 147 13.30 -6.93 -22.12
C GLY A 147 12.15 -6.69 -21.12
N ASP A 148 12.22 -5.64 -20.30
CA ASP A 148 11.15 -5.25 -19.36
C ASP A 148 9.86 -4.81 -20.10
N ASP A 149 8.70 -5.28 -19.63
CA ASP A 149 7.41 -5.06 -20.28
C ASP A 149 6.67 -3.78 -19.85
N ARG A 150 7.22 -2.93 -18.97
CA ARG A 150 6.51 -1.78 -18.33
C ARG A 150 5.75 -0.85 -19.27
N ASN A 151 6.18 -0.74 -20.54
CA ASN A 151 5.56 0.10 -21.56
C ASN A 151 4.51 -0.63 -22.41
N HIS A 152 4.37 -1.94 -22.25
CA HIS A 152 3.55 -2.84 -23.09
C HIS A 152 2.53 -3.66 -22.29
N VAL A 153 2.41 -3.44 -20.97
CA VAL A 153 1.41 -4.14 -20.13
C VAL A 153 0.00 -3.64 -20.42
N GLN A 154 -0.90 -4.59 -20.69
CA GLN A 154 -2.35 -4.38 -20.81
C GLN A 154 -3.10 -4.85 -19.55
N PRO A 155 -4.33 -4.38 -19.30
CA PRO A 155 -5.08 -4.75 -18.08
C PRO A 155 -5.37 -6.25 -17.89
N SER A 156 -5.38 -7.04 -18.97
CA SER A 156 -5.60 -8.49 -18.93
C SER A 156 -4.32 -9.29 -18.72
N ASP A 157 -3.15 -8.65 -18.78
CA ASP A 157 -1.88 -9.35 -18.71
C ASP A 157 -1.58 -9.82 -17.28
N LYS A 158 -1.01 -11.02 -17.19
CA LYS A 158 -0.51 -11.56 -15.92
C LYS A 158 0.92 -11.08 -15.72
N VAL A 159 1.11 -10.21 -14.73
CA VAL A 159 2.41 -9.57 -14.47
C VAL A 159 3.12 -10.24 -13.29
N VAL A 160 4.42 -10.49 -13.42
CA VAL A 160 5.32 -10.82 -12.31
C VAL A 160 6.24 -9.62 -12.06
N LEU A 161 6.32 -9.20 -10.80
CA LEU A 161 7.25 -8.17 -10.36
C LEU A 161 8.55 -8.81 -9.87
N ILE A 162 9.67 -8.43 -10.49
CA ILE A 162 11.00 -8.93 -10.19
C ILE A 162 11.74 -7.84 -9.44
N VAL A 163 12.08 -8.07 -8.18
CA VAL A 163 12.84 -7.13 -7.35
C VAL A 163 14.28 -7.63 -7.24
N GLU A 164 15.16 -7.06 -8.05
CA GLU A 164 16.54 -7.52 -8.24
C GLU A 164 17.42 -6.35 -8.70
N ASP A 165 18.63 -6.25 -8.15
CA ASP A 165 19.62 -5.24 -8.54
C ASP A 165 20.61 -5.74 -9.61
N ASP A 166 20.87 -7.06 -9.72
CA ASP A 166 21.64 -7.64 -10.84
C ASP A 166 20.78 -7.77 -12.10
N LEU A 167 20.94 -6.81 -13.01
CA LEU A 167 20.25 -6.76 -14.32
C LEU A 167 20.41 -8.04 -15.16
N ARG A 168 21.54 -8.75 -15.04
CA ARG A 168 21.77 -10.00 -15.82
C ARG A 168 20.89 -11.11 -15.28
N PHE A 169 20.78 -11.22 -13.97
CA PHE A 169 19.90 -12.19 -13.33
C PHE A 169 18.42 -11.82 -13.55
N GLY A 170 18.09 -10.53 -13.46
CA GLY A 170 16.78 -10.01 -13.85
C GLY A 170 16.37 -10.42 -15.26
N LYS A 171 17.29 -10.33 -16.23
CA LYS A 171 17.05 -10.79 -17.62
C LYS A 171 16.72 -12.29 -17.71
N ILE A 172 17.44 -13.13 -16.98
CA ILE A 172 17.16 -14.58 -16.94
C ILE A 172 15.74 -14.83 -16.40
N ILE A 173 15.33 -14.12 -15.35
CA ILE A 173 13.96 -14.25 -14.80
C ILE A 173 12.92 -13.71 -15.78
N ILE A 174 13.18 -12.61 -16.49
CA ILE A 174 12.30 -12.05 -17.53
C ILE A 174 12.08 -13.07 -18.64
N GLU A 175 13.16 -13.59 -19.24
CA GLU A 175 13.08 -14.55 -20.34
C GLU A 175 12.27 -15.78 -19.91
N LYS A 176 12.48 -16.23 -18.68
CA LYS A 176 11.71 -17.34 -18.13
C LYS A 176 10.24 -17.01 -17.90
N ALA A 177 9.91 -15.82 -17.38
CA ALA A 177 8.53 -15.38 -17.22
C ALA A 177 7.80 -15.35 -18.58
N HIS A 178 8.48 -14.90 -19.64
CA HIS A 178 7.94 -14.88 -21.01
C HIS A 178 7.68 -16.27 -21.56
N GLU A 179 8.54 -17.26 -21.30
CA GLU A 179 8.31 -18.67 -21.69
C GLU A 179 6.99 -19.21 -21.12
N PHE A 180 6.61 -18.73 -19.93
CA PHE A 180 5.38 -19.08 -19.23
C PHE A 180 4.19 -18.16 -19.57
N GLY A 181 4.35 -17.24 -20.53
CA GLY A 181 3.31 -16.33 -21.00
C GLY A 181 2.97 -15.21 -20.01
N LEU A 182 3.88 -14.89 -19.09
CA LEU A 182 3.73 -13.81 -18.12
C LEU A 182 4.46 -12.56 -18.62
N LYS A 183 3.97 -11.38 -18.25
CA LYS A 183 4.68 -10.11 -18.39
C LYS A 183 5.61 -9.90 -17.20
N ALA A 184 6.78 -9.33 -17.43
CA ALA A 184 7.79 -9.15 -16.39
C ALA A 184 8.19 -7.67 -16.26
N ILE A 185 8.21 -7.19 -15.00
CA ILE A 185 8.63 -5.83 -14.67
C ILE A 185 9.71 -5.91 -13.61
N VAL A 186 10.80 -5.19 -13.80
CA VAL A 186 11.94 -5.18 -12.88
C VAL A 186 11.95 -3.91 -12.04
N ALA A 187 11.94 -4.08 -10.72
CA ALA A 187 12.24 -3.04 -9.74
C ALA A 187 13.66 -3.25 -9.19
N THR A 188 14.47 -2.20 -9.21
CA THR A 188 15.88 -2.24 -8.75
C THR A 188 16.07 -1.70 -7.33
N ASN A 189 15.03 -1.09 -6.77
CA ASN A 189 15.05 -0.45 -5.46
C ASN A 189 13.67 -0.53 -4.80
N TYR A 190 13.61 -0.22 -3.50
CA TYR A 190 12.40 -0.39 -2.70
C TYR A 190 11.24 0.51 -3.13
N LEU A 191 11.52 1.73 -3.59
CA LEU A 191 10.48 2.71 -3.97
C LEU A 191 9.72 2.25 -5.21
N GLU A 192 10.44 1.73 -6.20
CA GLU A 192 9.89 1.14 -7.42
C GLU A 192 8.94 -0.02 -7.11
N VAL A 193 9.22 -0.83 -6.08
CA VAL A 193 8.32 -1.95 -5.69
C VAL A 193 6.91 -1.43 -5.41
N PHE A 194 6.77 -0.42 -4.56
CA PHE A 194 5.45 0.11 -4.18
C PHE A 194 4.79 0.92 -5.31
N GLU A 195 5.58 1.60 -6.13
CA GLU A 195 5.06 2.26 -7.34
C GLU A 195 4.45 1.23 -8.30
N PHE A 196 5.19 0.16 -8.59
CA PHE A 196 4.80 -0.85 -9.57
C PHE A 196 3.67 -1.75 -9.08
N LEU A 197 3.60 -2.05 -7.78
CA LEU A 197 2.45 -2.77 -7.20
C LEU A 197 1.12 -2.07 -7.48
N ASN A 198 1.08 -0.74 -7.35
CA ASN A 198 -0.12 0.05 -7.60
C ASN A 198 -0.47 0.18 -9.08
N ARG A 199 0.55 0.17 -9.94
CA ARG A 199 0.38 0.40 -11.38
C ARG A 199 0.06 -0.87 -12.15
N PHE A 200 0.64 -2.00 -11.77
CA PHE A 200 0.65 -3.21 -12.60
C PHE A 200 -0.02 -4.43 -11.94
N LEU A 201 -0.41 -4.35 -10.67
CA LEU A 201 -1.16 -5.39 -9.94
C LEU A 201 -0.59 -6.81 -10.18
N PRO A 202 0.68 -7.05 -9.83
CA PRO A 202 1.35 -8.31 -10.16
C PRO A 202 0.70 -9.49 -9.45
N ILE A 203 0.67 -10.64 -10.13
CA ILE A 203 0.13 -11.90 -9.60
C ILE A 203 1.12 -12.62 -8.66
N ALA A 204 2.40 -12.26 -8.72
CA ALA A 204 3.46 -12.75 -7.85
C ALA A 204 4.66 -11.79 -7.87
N ILE A 205 5.49 -11.88 -6.83
CA ILE A 205 6.73 -11.11 -6.69
C ILE A 205 7.89 -12.07 -6.48
N THR A 206 8.96 -11.93 -7.25
CA THR A 206 10.26 -12.54 -6.93
C THR A 206 11.13 -11.49 -6.28
N LEU A 207 11.65 -11.74 -5.08
CA LEU A 207 12.30 -10.72 -4.25
C LEU A 207 13.70 -11.17 -3.85
N ASP A 208 14.73 -10.43 -4.29
CA ASP A 208 16.06 -10.56 -3.70
C ASP A 208 16.07 -10.02 -2.26
N VAL A 209 16.73 -10.77 -1.39
CA VAL A 209 17.01 -10.40 -0.01
C VAL A 209 18.06 -9.28 0.08
N LYS A 210 19.05 -9.27 -0.83
CA LYS A 210 20.13 -8.27 -0.83
C LYS A 210 19.81 -7.18 -1.84
N LEU A 211 19.23 -6.07 -1.36
CA LEU A 211 19.00 -4.88 -2.18
C LEU A 211 19.98 -3.77 -1.76
N PRO A 212 20.33 -2.83 -2.65
CA PRO A 212 21.35 -1.81 -2.38
C PRO A 212 20.89 -0.76 -1.35
N ASP A 213 19.59 -0.49 -1.27
CA ASP A 213 18.99 0.59 -0.49
C ASP A 213 18.28 0.11 0.79
N THR A 214 17.89 -1.16 0.86
CA THR A 214 17.26 -1.78 2.02
C THR A 214 17.47 -3.30 2.03
N SER A 215 17.01 -3.99 3.06
CA SER A 215 16.97 -5.45 3.02
C SER A 215 15.65 -5.92 2.41
N GLY A 216 15.68 -6.90 1.50
CA GLY A 216 14.47 -7.54 0.98
C GLY A 216 13.60 -8.14 2.08
N TRP A 217 14.18 -8.51 3.23
CA TRP A 217 13.44 -8.89 4.44
C TRP A 217 12.46 -7.80 4.90
N LYS A 218 12.90 -6.53 4.86
CA LYS A 218 12.09 -5.38 5.23
C LYS A 218 10.95 -5.14 4.23
N VAL A 219 11.21 -5.35 2.94
CA VAL A 219 10.18 -5.29 1.89
C VAL A 219 9.13 -6.38 2.08
N LEU A 220 9.55 -7.62 2.39
CA LEU A 220 8.64 -8.71 2.72
C LEU A 220 7.72 -8.35 3.89
N ASP A 221 8.30 -7.87 4.99
CA ASP A 221 7.54 -7.51 6.20
C ASP A 221 6.53 -6.38 5.91
N LEU A 222 6.92 -5.36 5.14
CA LEU A 222 6.03 -4.28 4.70
C LEU A 222 4.81 -4.82 3.95
N LEU A 223 5.06 -5.66 2.93
CA LEU A 223 4.02 -6.19 2.07
C LEU A 223 3.07 -7.12 2.82
N ARG A 224 3.59 -7.90 3.79
CA ARG A 224 2.78 -8.82 4.60
C ARG A 224 1.95 -8.11 5.67
N ASN A 225 2.38 -6.94 6.11
CA ASN A 225 1.63 -6.11 7.05
C ASN A 225 0.58 -5.20 6.38
N ASP A 226 0.59 -5.07 5.05
CA ASP A 226 -0.39 -4.28 4.31
C ASP A 226 -1.53 -5.15 3.76
N LEU A 227 -2.78 -4.87 4.15
CA LEU A 227 -3.97 -5.61 3.68
C LEU A 227 -4.15 -5.54 2.16
N ASN A 228 -3.62 -4.50 1.50
CA ASN A 228 -3.72 -4.34 0.05
C ASN A 228 -2.73 -5.23 -0.70
N TYR A 229 -1.60 -5.65 -0.10
CA TYR A 229 -0.54 -6.37 -0.81
C TYR A 229 -0.20 -7.74 -0.20
N ARG A 230 -0.62 -8.03 1.04
CA ARG A 230 -0.31 -9.29 1.75
C ARG A 230 -0.84 -10.55 1.06
N HIS A 231 -1.73 -10.41 0.11
CA HIS A 231 -2.26 -11.52 -0.68
C HIS A 231 -1.40 -11.85 -1.88
N ILE A 232 -0.45 -10.99 -2.27
CA ILE A 232 0.42 -11.26 -3.41
C ILE A 232 1.48 -12.27 -2.96
N PRO A 233 1.61 -13.44 -3.61
CA PRO A 233 2.67 -14.40 -3.32
C PRO A 233 4.06 -13.78 -3.51
N ILE A 234 4.94 -13.93 -2.52
CA ILE A 234 6.33 -13.45 -2.59
C ILE A 234 7.26 -14.66 -2.50
N HIS A 235 8.10 -14.80 -3.52
CA HIS A 235 9.11 -15.84 -3.65
C HIS A 235 10.47 -15.20 -3.35
N LEU A 236 11.06 -15.55 -2.21
CA LEU A 236 12.37 -15.02 -1.84
C LEU A 236 13.47 -15.75 -2.61
N VAL A 237 14.39 -14.98 -3.16
CA VAL A 237 15.60 -15.47 -3.83
C VAL A 237 16.80 -14.90 -3.08
N SER A 238 17.72 -15.76 -2.64
CA SER A 238 18.85 -15.32 -1.80
C SER A 238 20.07 -16.19 -2.02
N GLY A 239 21.27 -15.62 -1.88
CA GLY A 239 22.53 -16.39 -1.84
C GLY A 239 22.83 -17.03 -0.47
N GLU A 240 22.09 -16.68 0.58
CA GLU A 240 22.27 -17.21 1.94
C GLU A 240 21.10 -18.08 2.37
N GLU A 241 21.37 -19.23 2.99
CA GLU A 241 20.35 -20.19 3.39
C GLU A 241 19.56 -19.71 4.63
N ASN A 242 18.38 -19.12 4.38
CA ASN A 242 17.48 -18.61 5.43
C ASN A 242 16.01 -18.99 5.18
N LYS A 243 15.79 -20.20 4.66
CA LYS A 243 14.46 -20.70 4.27
C LYS A 243 13.42 -20.62 5.40
N GLN A 244 13.78 -21.04 6.61
CA GLN A 244 12.85 -21.05 7.75
C GLN A 244 12.34 -19.65 8.09
N LEU A 245 13.24 -18.66 8.09
CA LEU A 245 12.89 -17.27 8.35
C LEU A 245 11.98 -16.69 7.25
N ALA A 246 12.26 -17.00 5.99
CA ALA A 246 11.43 -16.59 4.85
C ALA A 246 9.99 -17.06 4.99
N ILE A 247 9.81 -18.37 5.21
CA ILE A 247 8.49 -18.96 5.35
C ILE A 247 7.76 -18.42 6.58
N LYS A 248 8.47 -18.25 7.70
CA LYS A 248 7.91 -17.67 8.93
C LYS A 248 7.43 -16.23 8.74
N ARG A 249 8.12 -15.44 7.91
CA ARG A 249 7.72 -14.07 7.56
C ARG A 249 6.66 -14.01 6.44
N GLY A 250 6.03 -15.14 6.11
CA GLY A 250 4.93 -15.19 5.14
C GLY A 250 5.39 -15.23 3.68
N ALA A 251 6.65 -15.55 3.39
CA ALA A 251 7.06 -15.88 2.03
C ALA A 251 6.38 -17.17 1.56
N ARG A 252 5.99 -17.22 0.29
CA ARG A 252 5.41 -18.42 -0.33
C ARG A 252 6.46 -19.51 -0.50
N SER A 253 7.63 -19.13 -1.00
CA SER A 253 8.74 -20.02 -1.22
C SER A 253 10.06 -19.30 -1.01
N PHE A 254 11.12 -20.10 -0.88
CA PHE A 254 12.50 -19.63 -0.77
C PHE A 254 13.38 -20.43 -1.72
N LEU A 255 14.20 -19.73 -2.49
CA LEU A 255 15.09 -20.26 -3.51
C LEU A 255 16.53 -19.77 -3.24
N LEU A 256 17.47 -20.70 -3.24
CA LEU A 256 18.89 -20.42 -3.00
C LEU A 256 19.60 -20.17 -4.33
N LYS A 257 20.27 -19.02 -4.50
CA LYS A 257 21.13 -18.73 -5.67
C LYS A 257 22.40 -19.62 -5.62
N PRO A 258 22.91 -20.12 -6.76
CA PRO A 258 22.40 -19.92 -8.13
C PRO A 258 21.17 -20.77 -8.43
N LEU A 259 20.23 -20.22 -9.19
CA LEU A 259 19.06 -20.97 -9.67
C LEU A 259 19.40 -21.70 -10.96
N ASP A 260 19.12 -23.00 -11.02
CA ASP A 260 19.12 -23.74 -12.27
C ASP A 260 17.78 -23.61 -13.00
N ASN A 261 17.72 -24.13 -14.23
CA ASN A 261 16.54 -24.03 -15.07
C ASN A 261 15.34 -24.82 -14.50
N ASP A 262 15.59 -25.92 -13.77
CA ASP A 262 14.53 -26.76 -13.19
C ASP A 262 13.87 -26.06 -12.00
N MET A 263 14.67 -25.42 -11.14
CA MET A 263 14.17 -24.58 -10.04
C MET A 263 13.36 -23.39 -10.56
N LEU A 264 13.77 -22.78 -11.67
CA LEU A 264 13.01 -21.72 -12.32
C LEU A 264 11.71 -22.23 -12.94
N ASN A 265 11.72 -23.40 -13.59
CA ASN A 265 10.51 -24.06 -14.09
C ASN A 265 9.51 -24.31 -12.95
N ASP A 266 9.98 -24.86 -11.83
CA ASP A 266 9.16 -25.12 -10.65
C ASP A 266 8.55 -23.84 -10.07
N LEU A 267 9.33 -22.75 -10.00
CA LEU A 267 8.87 -21.44 -9.53
C LEU A 267 7.71 -20.91 -10.39
N PHE A 268 7.87 -20.83 -11.70
CA PHE A 268 6.86 -20.23 -12.57
C PHE A 268 5.62 -21.13 -12.74
N ASN A 269 5.80 -22.46 -12.72
CA ASN A 269 4.69 -23.40 -12.62
C ASN A 269 3.88 -23.17 -11.33
N ASP A 270 4.55 -23.00 -10.19
CA ASP A 270 3.88 -22.71 -8.93
C ASP A 270 3.11 -21.38 -8.99
N ILE A 271 3.70 -20.31 -9.55
CA ILE A 271 3.03 -19.01 -9.74
C ILE A 271 1.73 -19.17 -10.54
N ILE A 272 1.78 -19.84 -11.70
CA ILE A 272 0.62 -19.98 -12.59
C ILE A 272 -0.44 -20.90 -11.99
N ASN A 273 -0.03 -22.07 -11.51
CA ASN A 273 -0.94 -23.03 -10.89
C ASN A 273 -1.64 -22.43 -9.68
N TYR A 274 -0.90 -21.62 -8.92
CA TYR A 274 -1.47 -20.95 -7.78
C TYR A 274 -2.46 -19.86 -8.19
N HIS A 275 -2.12 -19.00 -9.14
CA HIS A 275 -3.00 -17.94 -9.60
C HIS A 275 -4.30 -18.47 -10.24
N ASN A 276 -4.23 -19.57 -10.99
CA ASN A 276 -5.40 -20.12 -11.69
C ASN A 276 -6.39 -20.87 -10.78
N LYS A 277 -6.02 -21.18 -9.53
CA LYS A 277 -6.89 -21.86 -8.56
C LYS A 277 -7.87 -20.87 -7.92
N SER A 278 -9.16 -21.02 -8.22
CA SER A 278 -10.24 -20.24 -7.62
C SER A 278 -10.67 -20.73 -6.23
N VAL A 279 -10.54 -22.04 -5.98
CA VAL A 279 -10.89 -22.67 -4.69
C VAL A 279 -9.66 -23.33 -4.10
N ARG A 280 -9.41 -23.06 -2.82
CA ARG A 280 -8.32 -23.68 -2.04
C ARG A 280 -8.87 -24.79 -1.17
N ASN A 281 -8.15 -25.91 -1.10
CA ASN A 281 -8.51 -27.04 -0.23
C ASN A 281 -7.70 -26.99 1.06
N VAL A 282 -8.39 -26.93 2.20
CA VAL A 282 -7.81 -26.94 3.54
C VAL A 282 -8.15 -28.25 4.24
N LEU A 283 -7.15 -28.94 4.77
CA LEU A 283 -7.36 -30.10 5.64
C LEU A 283 -7.31 -29.65 7.10
N VAL A 284 -8.35 -29.96 7.86
CA VAL A 284 -8.42 -29.78 9.31
C VAL A 284 -8.37 -31.14 9.97
N VAL A 285 -7.36 -31.37 10.80
CA VAL A 285 -7.18 -32.61 11.55
C VAL A 285 -7.52 -32.36 13.00
N GLU A 286 -8.68 -32.87 13.42
CA GLU A 286 -9.32 -32.54 14.70
C GLU A 286 -10.26 -33.69 15.07
N ASP A 287 -10.08 -34.28 16.25
CA ASP A 287 -10.90 -35.40 16.72
C ASP A 287 -12.21 -34.95 17.36
N ASN A 288 -12.28 -33.70 17.85
CA ASN A 288 -13.48 -33.14 18.44
C ASN A 288 -14.46 -32.60 17.37
N GLU A 289 -15.65 -33.19 17.27
CA GLU A 289 -16.68 -32.77 16.30
C GLU A 289 -17.15 -31.32 16.49
N MET A 290 -17.18 -30.82 17.73
CA MET A 290 -17.60 -29.43 18.01
C MET A 290 -16.53 -28.45 17.55
N ASP A 291 -15.26 -28.69 17.87
CA ASP A 291 -14.14 -27.83 17.48
C ASP A 291 -13.99 -27.81 15.95
N SER A 292 -14.00 -28.99 15.31
CA SER A 292 -13.90 -29.10 13.85
C SER A 292 -15.06 -28.38 13.15
N SER A 293 -16.29 -28.49 13.67
CA SER A 293 -17.45 -27.75 13.16
C SER A 293 -17.29 -26.23 13.29
N GLN A 294 -16.70 -25.73 14.37
CA GLN A 294 -16.42 -24.31 14.55
C GLN A 294 -15.35 -23.81 13.57
N ILE A 295 -14.27 -24.58 13.39
CA ILE A 295 -13.20 -24.26 12.45
C ILE A 295 -13.76 -24.21 11.01
N VAL A 296 -14.55 -25.21 10.61
CA VAL A 296 -15.20 -25.25 9.29
C VAL A 296 -16.07 -24.01 9.10
N LYS A 297 -16.96 -23.70 10.06
CA LYS A 297 -17.81 -22.50 9.98
C LYS A 297 -17.01 -21.21 9.84
N MET A 298 -15.86 -21.10 10.49
CA MET A 298 -14.99 -19.93 10.41
C MET A 298 -14.28 -19.84 9.05
N LEU A 299 -13.77 -20.94 8.50
CA LEU A 299 -12.91 -20.95 7.32
C LEU A 299 -13.69 -21.12 6.00
N GLU A 300 -14.74 -21.94 5.97
CA GLU A 300 -15.47 -22.30 4.75
C GLU A 300 -16.07 -21.09 4.04
N SER A 301 -15.84 -20.97 2.73
CA SER A 301 -16.33 -19.87 1.89
C SER A 301 -16.31 -20.28 0.43
N ASP A 302 -16.80 -19.41 -0.46
CA ASP A 302 -16.77 -19.65 -1.92
C ASP A 302 -15.34 -19.91 -2.46
N THR A 303 -14.32 -19.40 -1.75
CA THR A 303 -12.90 -19.58 -2.11
C THR A 303 -12.19 -20.69 -1.31
N LEU A 304 -12.82 -21.26 -0.29
CA LEU A 304 -12.21 -22.20 0.65
C LEU A 304 -13.08 -23.43 0.86
N ASN A 305 -12.57 -24.58 0.45
CA ASN A 305 -13.13 -25.89 0.74
C ASN A 305 -12.39 -26.51 1.93
N VAL A 306 -13.12 -26.85 2.98
CA VAL A 306 -12.55 -27.43 4.21
C VAL A 306 -12.89 -28.91 4.29
N ARG A 307 -11.87 -29.76 4.43
CA ARG A 307 -12.00 -31.20 4.67
C ARG A 307 -11.57 -31.52 6.09
N ILE A 308 -12.26 -32.46 6.73
CA ILE A 308 -11.97 -32.87 8.10
C ILE A 308 -11.35 -34.27 8.08
N ALA A 309 -10.36 -34.49 8.94
CA ALA A 309 -9.88 -35.81 9.30
C ALA A 309 -9.91 -35.95 10.84
N ALA A 310 -10.66 -36.93 11.34
CA ALA A 310 -10.84 -37.12 12.78
C ALA A 310 -9.68 -37.85 13.47
N THR A 311 -8.74 -38.39 12.70
CA THR A 311 -7.61 -39.17 13.20
C THR A 311 -6.33 -38.87 12.40
N ALA A 312 -5.17 -39.06 13.01
CA ALA A 312 -3.88 -38.93 12.34
C ALA A 312 -3.76 -39.88 11.14
N THR A 313 -4.28 -41.11 11.29
CA THR A 313 -4.23 -42.12 10.24
C THR A 313 -5.05 -41.71 9.01
N ASP A 314 -6.26 -41.19 9.23
CA ASP A 314 -7.10 -40.66 8.15
C ASP A 314 -6.44 -39.45 7.47
N ALA A 315 -5.90 -38.50 8.25
CA ALA A 315 -5.20 -37.34 7.73
C ALA A 315 -4.04 -37.73 6.80
N ILE A 316 -3.19 -38.67 7.22
CA ILE A 316 -2.07 -39.19 6.40
C ILE A 316 -2.59 -39.86 5.13
N GLY A 317 -3.69 -40.61 5.23
CA GLY A 317 -4.35 -41.22 4.07
C GLY A 317 -4.80 -40.19 3.05
N GLN A 318 -5.48 -39.13 3.51
CA GLN A 318 -5.98 -38.06 2.65
C GLN A 318 -4.85 -37.26 1.99
N ILE A 319 -3.79 -36.91 2.73
CA ILE A 319 -2.64 -36.17 2.18
C ILE A 319 -1.91 -36.96 1.09
N ARG A 320 -1.89 -38.30 1.19
CA ARG A 320 -1.31 -39.16 0.15
C ARG A 320 -2.19 -39.27 -1.11
N GLN A 321 -3.50 -39.08 -0.97
CA GLN A 321 -4.45 -39.19 -2.08
C GLN A 321 -4.57 -37.90 -2.89
N GLN A 322 -4.47 -36.74 -2.22
CA GLN A 322 -4.58 -35.44 -2.87
C GLN A 322 -3.74 -34.37 -2.20
N VAL A 323 -3.44 -33.31 -2.96
CA VAL A 323 -2.68 -32.16 -2.47
C VAL A 323 -3.61 -31.15 -1.82
N TYR A 324 -3.32 -30.79 -0.58
CA TYR A 324 -3.97 -29.70 0.14
C TYR A 324 -3.16 -28.40 0.03
N ASP A 325 -3.86 -27.27 -0.02
CA ASP A 325 -3.27 -25.93 -0.06
C ASP A 325 -2.92 -25.42 1.34
N CYS A 326 -3.52 -25.96 2.40
CA CYS A 326 -3.14 -25.73 3.80
C CYS A 326 -3.56 -26.92 4.67
N ILE A 327 -2.78 -27.22 5.71
CA ILE A 327 -3.09 -28.27 6.70
C ILE A 327 -3.11 -27.64 8.10
N ILE A 328 -4.22 -27.79 8.81
CA ILE A 328 -4.41 -27.37 10.20
C ILE A 328 -4.45 -28.63 11.04
N LEU A 329 -3.59 -28.73 12.05
CA LEU A 329 -3.43 -29.92 12.89
C LEU A 329 -3.73 -29.59 14.35
N ASP A 330 -4.62 -30.35 14.99
CA ASP A 330 -4.53 -30.49 16.45
C ASP A 330 -3.30 -31.34 16.78
N TYR A 331 -2.58 -30.89 17.78
CA TYR A 331 -1.44 -31.61 18.37
C TYR A 331 -1.88 -32.78 19.25
N SER A 332 -3.12 -32.79 19.74
CA SER A 332 -3.61 -33.72 20.76
C SER A 332 -4.61 -34.74 20.21
N LEU A 333 -4.18 -35.60 19.28
CA LEU A 333 -5.02 -36.67 18.74
C LEU A 333 -4.90 -37.98 19.53
N PRO A 334 -5.97 -38.80 19.60
CA PRO A 334 -5.98 -40.04 20.37
C PRO A 334 -5.17 -41.18 19.73
N ASP A 335 -4.96 -41.17 18.41
CA ASP A 335 -4.36 -42.29 17.66
C ASP A 335 -2.86 -42.13 17.37
N MET A 336 -2.28 -40.94 17.58
CA MET A 336 -0.86 -40.67 17.34
C MET A 336 -0.35 -39.52 18.21
N ALA A 337 0.88 -39.62 18.70
CA ALA A 337 1.51 -38.52 19.41
C ALA A 337 1.70 -37.30 18.48
N GLY A 338 1.44 -36.09 18.99
CA GLY A 338 1.45 -34.86 18.21
C GLY A 338 2.73 -34.62 17.41
N MET A 339 3.91 -34.85 18.01
CA MET A 339 5.18 -34.66 17.30
C MET A 339 5.40 -35.69 16.18
N ASP A 340 4.95 -36.92 16.38
CA ASP A 340 5.06 -37.96 15.35
C ASP A 340 4.15 -37.64 14.15
N LEU A 341 2.95 -37.11 14.42
CA LEU A 341 2.05 -36.62 13.39
C LEU A 341 2.69 -35.45 12.61
N VAL A 342 3.19 -34.44 13.31
CA VAL A 342 3.83 -33.26 12.70
C VAL A 342 4.98 -33.69 11.78
N ASN A 343 5.85 -34.59 12.22
CA ASN A 343 6.96 -35.10 11.41
C ASN A 343 6.47 -35.89 10.19
N LYS A 344 5.50 -36.80 10.36
CA LYS A 344 4.95 -37.56 9.22
C LYS A 344 4.28 -36.66 8.19
N VAL A 345 3.48 -35.69 8.63
CA VAL A 345 2.84 -34.71 7.74
C VAL A 345 3.90 -33.88 7.02
N TYR A 346 4.94 -33.44 7.72
CA TYR A 346 6.05 -32.69 7.12
C TYR A 346 6.75 -33.47 5.99
N GLU A 347 6.94 -34.77 6.15
CA GLU A 347 7.59 -35.64 5.17
C GLU A 347 6.73 -35.90 3.92
N ILE A 348 5.41 -36.05 4.10
CA ILE A 348 4.50 -36.45 3.00
C ILE A 348 3.82 -35.27 2.30
N LYS A 349 3.71 -34.10 2.95
CA LYS A 349 3.06 -32.93 2.36
C LYS A 349 3.86 -32.37 1.19
N HIS A 350 3.20 -31.65 0.31
CA HIS A 350 3.89 -30.91 -0.73
C HIS A 350 4.80 -29.81 -0.11
N ARG A 351 5.96 -29.54 -0.74
CA ARG A 351 7.04 -28.69 -0.21
C ARG A 351 6.55 -27.31 0.27
N ASN A 352 5.61 -26.72 -0.47
CA ASN A 352 5.08 -25.37 -0.21
C ASN A 352 3.74 -25.37 0.54
N THR A 353 3.18 -26.52 0.93
CA THR A 353 1.92 -26.56 1.70
C THR A 353 2.18 -26.08 3.13
N PRO A 354 1.58 -24.97 3.58
CA PRO A 354 1.67 -24.50 4.96
C PRO A 354 1.01 -25.49 5.93
N MET A 355 1.61 -25.59 7.12
CA MET A 355 1.12 -26.41 8.23
C MET A 355 0.99 -25.54 9.48
N ILE A 356 -0.23 -25.45 10.00
CA ILE A 356 -0.61 -24.68 11.20
C ILE A 356 -0.97 -25.66 12.31
N ILE A 357 -0.39 -25.49 13.50
CA ILE A 357 -0.82 -26.23 14.69
C ILE A 357 -1.84 -25.41 15.45
N TYR A 358 -2.99 -25.99 15.75
CA TYR A 358 -4.07 -25.38 16.53
C TYR A 358 -4.45 -26.30 17.68
N SER A 359 -4.00 -26.00 18.91
CA SER A 359 -4.17 -26.93 20.04
C SER A 359 -4.52 -26.24 21.35
N ALA A 360 -5.29 -26.91 22.22
CA ALA A 360 -5.60 -26.44 23.57
C ALA A 360 -4.45 -26.65 24.56
N ARG A 361 -3.38 -27.34 24.13
CA ARG A 361 -2.25 -27.69 24.98
C ARG A 361 -1.20 -26.58 24.99
N ASP A 362 -0.74 -26.21 26.19
CA ASP A 362 0.45 -25.38 26.35
C ASP A 362 1.73 -26.14 25.95
N PHE A 363 2.61 -25.44 25.23
CA PHE A 363 3.90 -25.97 24.80
C PHE A 363 5.03 -25.41 25.66
N ASN A 364 5.95 -26.27 26.10
CA ASN A 364 7.16 -25.80 26.76
C ASN A 364 8.14 -25.18 25.75
N LYS A 365 9.16 -24.46 26.24
CA LYS A 365 10.15 -23.78 25.36
C LYS A 365 10.86 -24.71 24.37
N LYS A 366 11.15 -25.96 24.76
CA LYS A 366 11.83 -26.93 23.89
C LYS A 366 10.90 -27.41 22.78
N GLU A 367 9.67 -27.79 23.14
CA GLU A 367 8.63 -28.19 22.18
C GLU A 367 8.32 -27.06 21.21
N MET A 368 8.13 -25.84 21.72
CA MET A 368 7.87 -24.66 20.90
C MET A 368 9.00 -24.40 19.90
N THR A 369 10.25 -24.63 20.28
CA THR A 369 11.39 -24.48 19.36
C THR A 369 11.35 -25.53 18.24
N GLN A 370 11.06 -26.79 18.59
CA GLN A 370 10.95 -27.88 17.62
C GLN A 370 9.78 -27.66 16.65
N LEU A 371 8.62 -27.27 17.18
CA LEU A 371 7.42 -27.00 16.39
C LEU A 371 7.60 -25.81 15.45
N ASN A 372 8.18 -24.70 15.94
CA ASN A 372 8.49 -23.54 15.09
C ASN A 372 9.51 -23.86 13.98
N THR A 373 10.30 -24.91 14.13
CA THR A 373 11.24 -25.36 13.09
C THR A 373 10.53 -26.17 12.00
N ALA A 374 9.51 -26.94 12.37
CA ALA A 374 8.79 -27.85 11.48
C ALA A 374 7.53 -27.24 10.85
N THR A 375 6.94 -26.21 11.46
CA THR A 375 5.62 -25.65 11.12
C THR A 375 5.70 -24.17 10.78
N ASN A 376 4.64 -23.67 10.13
CA ASN A 376 4.52 -22.26 9.77
C ASN A 376 4.03 -21.41 10.95
N ALA A 377 3.07 -21.94 11.71
CA ALA A 377 2.43 -21.25 12.82
C ALA A 377 1.98 -22.24 13.90
N VAL A 378 2.05 -21.79 15.16
CA VAL A 378 1.55 -22.52 16.35
C VAL A 378 0.58 -21.61 17.09
N LEU A 379 -0.68 -22.06 17.22
CA LEU A 379 -1.80 -21.33 17.81
C LEU A 379 -2.38 -22.12 18.98
N LEU A 380 -2.68 -21.43 20.09
CA LEU A 380 -3.30 -22.00 21.27
C LEU A 380 -4.82 -21.74 21.25
N LYS A 381 -5.65 -22.76 21.48
CA LYS A 381 -7.13 -22.69 21.51
C LYS A 381 -7.62 -21.83 22.70
N GLY A 382 -7.60 -20.51 22.55
CA GLY A 382 -8.12 -19.49 23.47
C GLY A 382 -9.27 -18.67 22.87
N VAL A 383 -9.73 -17.61 23.56
CA VAL A 383 -10.91 -16.82 23.17
C VAL A 383 -10.76 -16.18 21.77
N ASP A 384 -9.61 -15.59 21.45
CA ASP A 384 -9.37 -14.96 20.14
C ASP A 384 -8.80 -15.95 19.09
N SER A 385 -8.55 -17.21 19.46
CA SER A 385 -7.72 -18.12 18.66
C SER A 385 -8.33 -18.57 17.33
N LEU A 386 -9.67 -18.65 17.24
CA LEU A 386 -10.36 -18.91 15.97
C LEU A 386 -10.22 -17.73 15.00
N GLU A 387 -10.21 -16.50 15.51
CA GLU A 387 -10.00 -15.29 14.72
C GLU A 387 -8.58 -15.26 14.16
N HIS A 388 -7.58 -15.60 14.98
CA HIS A 388 -6.19 -15.77 14.54
C HIS A 388 -6.03 -16.93 13.56
N LEU A 389 -6.74 -18.04 13.75
CA LEU A 389 -6.69 -19.17 12.82
C LEU A 389 -7.20 -18.76 11.44
N LEU A 390 -8.28 -17.98 11.36
CA LEU A 390 -8.77 -17.41 10.12
C LEU A 390 -7.70 -16.51 9.47
N GLU A 391 -7.11 -15.60 10.24
CA GLU A 391 -6.07 -14.71 9.73
C GLU A 391 -4.87 -15.49 9.17
N GLU A 392 -4.31 -16.41 9.95
CA GLU A 392 -3.13 -17.19 9.56
C GLU A 392 -3.43 -18.03 8.31
N THR A 393 -4.61 -18.66 8.26
CA THR A 393 -5.03 -19.45 7.10
C THR A 393 -5.14 -18.58 5.85
N VAL A 394 -5.82 -17.43 5.93
CA VAL A 394 -5.95 -16.47 4.81
C VAL A 394 -4.58 -15.94 4.37
N SER A 395 -3.70 -15.67 5.33
CA SER A 395 -2.33 -15.17 5.10
C SER A 395 -1.51 -16.17 4.29
N HIS A 396 -1.46 -17.42 4.74
CA HIS A 396 -0.69 -18.49 4.12
C HIS A 396 -1.28 -18.96 2.80
N LEU A 397 -2.60 -18.84 2.64
CA LEU A 397 -3.31 -19.06 1.39
C LEU A 397 -3.34 -17.83 0.49
N HIS A 398 -2.66 -16.74 0.86
CA HIS A 398 -2.50 -15.56 0.00
C HIS A 398 -3.83 -15.10 -0.63
N ILE A 399 -4.92 -15.18 0.13
CA ILE A 399 -6.26 -14.84 -0.36
C ILE A 399 -6.39 -13.33 -0.29
N ASN A 400 -6.91 -12.72 -1.35
CA ASN A 400 -7.14 -11.29 -1.35
C ASN A 400 -8.21 -10.93 -0.32
N HIS A 401 -7.87 -9.99 0.57
CA HIS A 401 -8.79 -9.49 1.59
C HIS A 401 -10.12 -9.01 1.00
N LYS A 402 -10.07 -8.44 -0.22
CA LYS A 402 -11.26 -7.94 -0.93
C LYS A 402 -12.19 -9.04 -1.43
N ASP A 403 -11.69 -10.26 -1.60
CA ASP A 403 -12.45 -11.41 -2.10
C ASP A 403 -13.17 -12.16 -0.97
N LEU A 404 -12.78 -11.91 0.30
CA LEU A 404 -13.44 -12.50 1.46
C LEU A 404 -14.84 -11.92 1.68
N MET A 405 -15.71 -12.66 2.36
CA MET A 405 -16.99 -12.12 2.81
C MET A 405 -16.80 -10.98 3.82
N PRO A 406 -17.68 -9.94 3.84
CA PRO A 406 -17.51 -8.77 4.71
C PRO A 406 -17.36 -9.09 6.21
N GLU A 407 -18.04 -10.13 6.70
CA GLU A 407 -17.95 -10.56 8.09
C GLU A 407 -16.53 -11.04 8.46
N LYS A 408 -15.93 -11.86 7.59
CA LYS A 408 -14.57 -12.38 7.78
C LYS A 408 -13.51 -11.29 7.65
N ARG A 409 -13.73 -10.30 6.77
CA ARG A 409 -12.84 -9.12 6.66
C ARG A 409 -12.76 -8.36 7.97
N ARG A 410 -13.91 -8.10 8.60
CA ARG A 410 -13.96 -7.39 9.89
C ARG A 410 -13.25 -8.14 11.00
N VAL A 411 -13.36 -9.48 11.03
CA VAL A 411 -12.62 -10.31 12.00
C VAL A 411 -11.11 -10.12 11.83
N ILE A 412 -10.59 -10.24 10.60
CA ILE A 412 -9.15 -10.05 10.32
C ILE A 412 -8.69 -8.63 10.65
N GLU A 413 -9.49 -7.61 10.28
CA GLU A 413 -9.19 -6.21 10.60
C GLU A 413 -9.14 -5.98 12.11
N HIS A 414 -10.06 -6.58 12.87
CA HIS A 414 -10.12 -6.49 14.33
C HIS A 414 -8.93 -7.15 15.01
N VAL A 415 -8.54 -8.35 14.58
CA VAL A 415 -7.35 -9.05 15.08
C VAL A 415 -6.11 -8.18 14.86
N ARG A 416 -5.94 -7.65 13.65
CA ARG A 416 -4.78 -6.81 13.32
C ARG A 416 -4.74 -5.50 14.05
N LEU A 417 -5.88 -4.84 14.28
CA LEU A 417 -5.90 -3.60 15.07
C LEU A 417 -5.42 -3.84 16.51
N LYS A 418 -5.74 -5.00 17.10
CA LYS A 418 -5.23 -5.39 18.42
C LYS A 418 -3.73 -5.67 18.42
N GLU A 419 -3.20 -6.25 17.34
CA GLU A 419 -1.80 -6.68 17.25
C GLU A 419 -0.86 -5.71 16.54
N ASP A 420 -1.36 -4.59 16.00
CA ASP A 420 -0.52 -3.63 15.29
C ASP A 420 0.56 -3.09 16.22
N ILE A 421 1.82 -3.15 15.78
CA ILE A 421 2.98 -2.64 16.51
C ILE A 421 2.88 -1.13 16.80
N LEU A 422 2.04 -0.42 16.02
CA LEU A 422 1.74 0.99 16.20
C LEU A 422 0.75 1.25 17.34
N THR A 423 -0.03 0.26 17.76
CA THR A 423 -1.04 0.41 18.80
C THR A 423 -0.39 0.86 20.12
N GLY A 424 -0.89 1.95 20.68
CA GLY A 424 -0.41 2.57 21.91
C GLY A 424 0.93 3.32 21.79
N LYS A 425 1.51 3.44 20.59
CA LYS A 425 2.73 4.23 20.37
C LYS A 425 2.43 5.72 20.37
N ASN A 426 3.36 6.49 20.92
CA ASN A 426 3.29 7.95 20.94
C ASN A 426 4.00 8.55 19.73
N ILE A 427 3.24 9.05 18.75
CA ILE A 427 3.77 9.61 17.50
C ILE A 427 3.64 11.12 17.54
N LEU A 428 4.76 11.83 17.44
CA LEU A 428 4.80 13.28 17.33
C LEU A 428 4.64 13.69 15.86
N VAL A 429 3.55 14.39 15.53
CA VAL A 429 3.28 14.93 14.20
C VAL A 429 3.58 16.43 14.21
N VAL A 430 4.50 16.85 13.35
CA VAL A 430 4.97 18.23 13.24
C VAL A 430 4.64 18.76 11.84
N ASP A 431 3.73 19.73 11.76
CA ASP A 431 3.29 20.37 10.52
C ASP A 431 2.74 21.76 10.89
N ASP A 432 3.06 22.80 10.13
CA ASP A 432 2.59 24.16 10.41
C ASP A 432 1.13 24.39 9.96
N ASP A 433 0.56 23.47 9.17
CA ASP A 433 -0.84 23.50 8.80
C ASP A 433 -1.69 22.67 9.77
N VAL A 434 -2.48 23.37 10.59
CA VAL A 434 -3.43 22.78 11.55
C VAL A 434 -4.41 21.79 10.92
N ARG A 435 -4.71 21.91 9.62
CA ARG A 435 -5.60 20.96 8.91
C ARG A 435 -4.92 19.62 8.70
N ASN A 436 -3.63 19.61 8.40
CA ASN A 436 -2.84 18.39 8.24
C ASN A 436 -2.72 17.67 9.59
N LEU A 437 -2.43 18.43 10.66
CA LEU A 437 -2.39 17.90 12.02
C LEU A 437 -3.71 17.23 12.40
N PHE A 438 -4.84 17.90 12.18
CA PHE A 438 -6.16 17.35 12.48
C PHE A 438 -6.49 16.09 11.65
N ALA A 439 -6.20 16.11 10.34
CA ALA A 439 -6.45 14.98 9.46
C ALA A 439 -5.63 13.75 9.87
N LEU A 440 -4.33 13.91 10.14
CA LEU A 440 -3.46 12.83 10.57
C LEU A 440 -3.87 12.30 11.95
N THR A 441 -4.21 13.19 12.89
CA THR A 441 -4.68 12.81 14.22
C THR A 441 -5.92 11.92 14.13
N THR A 442 -6.92 12.35 13.36
CA THR A 442 -8.18 11.61 13.18
C THR A 442 -7.95 10.21 12.59
N VAL A 443 -7.00 10.07 11.67
CA VAL A 443 -6.69 8.75 11.08
C VAL A 443 -5.94 7.89 12.08
N PHE A 444 -4.90 8.41 12.73
CA PHE A 444 -4.08 7.67 13.68
C PHE A 444 -4.83 7.20 14.93
N GLU A 445 -5.79 7.97 15.43
CA GLU A 445 -6.67 7.55 16.52
C GLU A 445 -7.46 6.27 16.19
N ARG A 446 -7.82 6.04 14.92
CA ARG A 446 -8.51 4.79 14.48
C ARG A 446 -7.62 3.56 14.56
N TYR A 447 -6.29 3.75 14.55
CA TYR A 447 -5.30 2.70 14.71
C TYR A 447 -4.79 2.62 16.17
N ASN A 448 -5.50 3.24 17.11
CA ASN A 448 -5.13 3.31 18.52
C ASN A 448 -3.71 3.87 18.74
N ILE A 449 -3.27 4.77 17.87
CA ILE A 449 -1.99 5.48 17.98
C ILE A 449 -2.20 6.74 18.80
N ASN A 450 -1.34 6.98 19.79
CA ASN A 450 -1.38 8.21 20.58
C ASN A 450 -0.67 9.31 19.81
N VAL A 451 -1.41 10.35 19.40
CA VAL A 451 -0.84 11.44 18.60
C VAL A 451 -0.50 12.62 19.50
N ILE A 452 0.72 13.12 19.35
CA ILE A 452 1.18 14.38 19.92
C ILE A 452 1.38 15.33 18.76
N THR A 453 0.83 16.54 18.83
CA THR A 453 0.94 17.52 17.75
C THR A 453 1.91 18.63 18.10
N ALA A 454 2.60 19.17 17.10
CA ALA A 454 3.36 20.41 17.19
C ALA A 454 3.19 21.21 15.91
N GLU A 455 2.95 22.51 16.03
CA GLU A 455 2.74 23.44 14.90
C GLU A 455 4.07 24.06 14.41
N SER A 456 5.19 23.77 15.09
CA SER A 456 6.50 24.29 14.70
C SER A 456 7.66 23.39 15.16
N GLY A 457 8.80 23.55 14.50
CA GLY A 457 10.03 22.87 14.90
C GLY A 457 10.49 23.19 16.33
N LYS A 458 10.22 24.41 16.82
CA LYS A 458 10.52 24.82 18.20
C LYS A 458 9.68 24.05 19.22
N GLU A 459 8.38 23.95 18.97
CA GLU A 459 7.46 23.21 19.82
C GLU A 459 7.79 21.72 19.81
N ALA A 460 8.10 21.15 18.63
CA ALA A 460 8.52 19.75 18.51
C ALA A 460 9.73 19.43 19.39
N ILE A 461 10.74 20.31 19.40
CA ILE A 461 11.92 20.14 20.26
C ILE A 461 11.54 20.23 21.75
N GLN A 462 10.62 21.11 22.13
CA GLN A 462 10.15 21.20 23.52
C GLN A 462 9.43 19.93 23.96
N VAL A 463 8.55 19.38 23.12
CA VAL A 463 7.84 18.12 23.36
C VAL A 463 8.84 16.98 23.54
N ILE A 464 9.82 16.84 22.64
CA ILE A 464 10.85 15.78 22.71
C ILE A 464 11.74 15.94 23.95
N ARG A 465 11.96 17.16 24.42
CA ARG A 465 12.73 17.42 25.65
C ARG A 465 11.96 17.07 26.91
N GLY A 466 10.63 17.16 26.86
CA GLY A 466 9.75 16.79 27.96
C GLY A 466 9.96 15.33 28.41
N GLU A 467 9.67 15.06 29.68
CA GLU A 467 9.84 13.72 30.25
C GLU A 467 8.66 12.78 29.94
N GLN A 468 7.47 13.33 29.68
CA GLN A 468 6.25 12.58 29.34
C GLN A 468 5.31 13.40 28.44
N PRO A 469 4.58 12.75 27.50
CA PRO A 469 4.73 11.34 27.10
C PRO A 469 6.03 11.12 26.31
N LYS A 470 6.64 9.94 26.49
CA LYS A 470 7.83 9.56 25.70
C LYS A 470 7.43 9.42 24.23
N VAL A 471 8.08 10.20 23.35
CA VAL A 471 7.89 10.12 21.90
C VAL A 471 8.58 8.87 21.35
N ASP A 472 7.83 8.04 20.64
CA ASP A 472 8.31 6.80 20.03
C ASP A 472 8.75 6.99 18.57
N MET A 473 8.19 7.99 17.86
CA MET A 473 8.56 8.39 16.50
C MET A 473 8.09 9.81 16.20
N VAL A 474 8.75 10.47 15.25
CA VAL A 474 8.38 11.81 14.75
C VAL A 474 8.03 11.75 13.26
N LEU A 475 6.90 12.33 12.88
CA LEU A 475 6.59 12.73 11.51
C LEU A 475 6.87 14.22 11.37
N MET A 476 7.81 14.59 10.51
CA MET A 476 8.34 15.95 10.44
C MET A 476 8.07 16.55 9.07
N ASP A 477 7.20 17.56 8.98
CA ASP A 477 7.14 18.37 7.76
C ASP A 477 8.47 19.10 7.54
N ILE A 478 8.93 19.08 6.30
CA ILE A 478 10.16 19.77 5.92
C ILE A 478 9.91 21.27 5.77
N MET A 479 8.76 21.66 5.22
CA MET A 479 8.50 23.04 4.80
C MET A 479 7.71 23.80 5.86
N MET A 480 8.38 24.22 6.94
CA MET A 480 7.77 25.01 8.02
C MET A 480 8.40 26.41 8.14
N PRO A 481 7.66 27.43 8.59
CA PRO A 481 8.18 28.77 8.81
C PRO A 481 9.12 28.85 10.02
N GLU A 482 9.99 29.86 10.01
CA GLU A 482 11.03 30.17 11.01
C GLU A 482 12.12 29.11 11.18
N MET A 483 11.74 27.87 11.52
CA MET A 483 12.62 26.72 11.68
C MET A 483 12.07 25.58 10.84
N ASP A 484 12.76 25.28 9.75
CA ASP A 484 12.35 24.21 8.83
C ASP A 484 12.59 22.82 9.45
N GLY A 485 12.03 21.79 8.80
CA GLY A 485 12.18 20.42 9.28
C GLY A 485 13.63 19.94 9.28
N TYR A 486 14.47 20.40 8.33
CA TYR A 486 15.88 20.02 8.27
C TYR A 486 16.64 20.52 9.51
N GLU A 487 16.51 21.80 9.85
CA GLU A 487 17.12 22.40 11.03
C GLU A 487 16.59 21.74 12.31
N THR A 488 15.29 21.46 12.35
CA THR A 488 14.63 20.81 13.49
C THR A 488 15.23 19.42 13.75
N MET A 489 15.34 18.58 12.72
CA MET A 489 15.92 17.23 12.84
C MET A 489 17.37 17.27 13.30
N GLN A 490 18.19 18.17 12.74
CA GLN A 490 19.58 18.33 13.16
C GLN A 490 19.69 18.69 14.64
N LYS A 491 18.80 19.57 15.14
CA LYS A 491 18.77 19.92 16.57
C LYS A 491 18.33 18.75 17.44
N ILE A 492 17.33 17.97 17.02
CA ILE A 492 16.90 16.76 17.73
C ILE A 492 18.08 15.77 17.83
N ARG A 493 18.83 15.55 16.75
CA ARG A 493 19.95 14.59 16.70
C ARG A 493 21.18 15.00 17.51
N ARG A 494 21.38 16.30 17.77
CA ARG A 494 22.47 16.78 18.64
C ARG A 494 22.31 16.32 20.09
N GLU A 495 21.11 15.93 20.52
CA GLU A 495 20.86 15.37 21.84
C GLU A 495 21.09 13.85 21.83
N HIS A 496 22.13 13.37 22.51
CA HIS A 496 22.55 11.95 22.50
C HIS A 496 21.41 10.95 22.80
N LYS A 497 20.47 11.34 23.68
CA LYS A 497 19.29 10.52 24.04
C LYS A 497 18.34 10.24 22.86
N ASN A 498 18.38 11.05 21.80
CA ASN A 498 17.47 10.98 20.65
C ASN A 498 18.15 10.46 19.37
N SER A 499 19.37 9.93 19.48
CA SER A 499 20.14 9.39 18.35
C SER A 499 19.44 8.24 17.64
N THR A 500 18.60 7.49 18.35
CA THR A 500 17.87 6.31 17.83
C THR A 500 16.38 6.55 17.62
N LEU A 501 15.87 7.75 17.93
CA LEU A 501 14.46 8.09 17.73
C LEU A 501 14.11 8.09 16.23
N PRO A 502 13.19 7.25 15.74
CA PRO A 502 12.78 7.28 14.34
C PRO A 502 12.18 8.64 13.96
N ILE A 503 12.68 9.24 12.87
CA ILE A 503 12.11 10.47 12.30
C ILE A 503 11.79 10.21 10.82
N ILE A 504 10.53 10.31 10.43
CA ILE A 504 10.10 10.23 9.03
C ILE A 504 9.85 11.66 8.54
N ALA A 505 10.62 12.09 7.56
CA ALA A 505 10.45 13.39 6.92
C ALA A 505 9.27 13.37 5.95
N VAL A 506 8.35 14.32 6.07
CA VAL A 506 7.23 14.53 5.16
C VAL A 506 7.58 15.71 4.26
N THR A 507 7.63 15.50 2.94
CA THR A 507 8.07 16.54 1.99
C THR A 507 7.11 16.69 0.82
N ALA A 508 6.92 17.92 0.34
CA ALA A 508 6.18 18.18 -0.90
C ALA A 508 7.00 17.85 -2.18
N LYS A 509 8.31 17.62 -2.07
CA LYS A 509 9.20 17.39 -3.21
C LYS A 509 9.62 15.92 -3.33
N ALA A 510 9.37 15.34 -4.50
CA ALA A 510 9.83 14.01 -4.91
C ALA A 510 11.05 14.10 -5.86
N MET A 511 11.98 15.02 -5.61
CA MET A 511 13.11 15.28 -6.53
C MET A 511 14.38 14.49 -6.12
N LYS A 512 15.22 14.17 -7.12
CA LYS A 512 16.53 13.51 -6.88
C LYS A 512 17.37 14.35 -5.91
N GLY A 513 17.85 13.72 -4.85
CA GLY A 513 18.70 14.34 -3.82
C GLY A 513 17.96 14.85 -2.58
N ASP A 514 16.64 15.04 -2.63
CA ASP A 514 15.90 15.48 -1.43
C ASP A 514 15.83 14.39 -0.36
N ARG A 515 15.76 13.11 -0.77
CA ARG A 515 15.96 11.98 0.14
C ARG A 515 17.29 12.09 0.88
N GLN A 516 18.37 12.27 0.12
CA GLN A 516 19.72 12.32 0.68
C GLN A 516 19.85 13.46 1.68
N LYS A 517 19.31 14.65 1.36
CA LYS A 517 19.26 15.78 2.29
C LYS A 517 18.47 15.48 3.56
N CYS A 518 17.32 14.81 3.47
CA CYS A 518 16.54 14.42 4.64
C CYS A 518 17.35 13.49 5.54
N ILE A 519 17.98 12.46 4.97
CA ILE A 519 18.79 11.49 5.72
C ILE A 519 20.02 12.18 6.35
N GLU A 520 20.73 13.03 5.60
CA GLU A 520 21.87 13.81 6.11
C GLU A 520 21.49 14.79 7.22
N ALA A 521 20.28 15.36 7.16
CA ALA A 521 19.74 16.20 8.23
C ALA A 521 19.31 15.40 9.47
N GLY A 522 19.31 14.07 9.40
CA GLY A 522 19.03 13.18 10.52
C GLY A 522 17.71 12.43 10.44
N ALA A 523 16.97 12.50 9.33
CA ALA A 523 15.80 11.66 9.12
C ALA A 523 16.21 10.19 9.07
N SER A 524 15.34 9.34 9.61
CA SER A 524 15.42 7.89 9.45
C SER A 524 14.93 7.49 8.06
N ASP A 525 13.83 8.09 7.60
CA ASP A 525 13.27 7.89 6.26
C ASP A 525 12.48 9.11 5.81
N TYR A 526 11.84 9.03 4.64
CA TYR A 526 10.99 10.10 4.12
C TYR A 526 9.77 9.58 3.37
N ILE A 527 8.76 10.44 3.24
CA ILE A 527 7.54 10.20 2.46
C ILE A 527 7.08 11.51 1.79
N THR A 528 6.50 11.41 0.60
CA THR A 528 6.07 12.57 -0.18
C THR A 528 4.59 12.91 0.05
N LYS A 529 4.25 14.21 0.07
CA LYS A 529 2.87 14.70 -0.01
C LYS A 529 2.39 14.61 -1.48
N PRO A 530 1.12 14.24 -1.76
CA PRO A 530 0.05 13.92 -0.82
C PRO A 530 0.27 12.57 -0.13
N LEU A 531 0.03 12.54 1.19
CA LEU A 531 0.23 11.34 2.00
C LEU A 531 -0.81 10.27 1.66
N LYS A 532 -0.33 9.09 1.26
CA LYS A 532 -1.14 7.87 1.21
C LYS A 532 -1.03 7.17 2.56
N MET A 533 -2.13 7.07 3.30
CA MET A 533 -2.12 6.56 4.68
C MET A 533 -1.59 5.13 4.79
N ASP A 534 -1.94 4.26 3.86
CA ASP A 534 -1.45 2.87 3.85
C ASP A 534 0.09 2.81 3.72
N GLN A 535 0.67 3.66 2.86
CA GLN A 535 2.12 3.76 2.70
C GLN A 535 2.78 4.33 3.96
N LEU A 536 2.20 5.37 4.56
CA LEU A 536 2.71 5.99 5.78
C LEU A 536 2.72 4.99 6.94
N LEU A 537 1.61 4.31 7.21
CA LEU A 537 1.52 3.32 8.29
C LEU A 537 2.51 2.17 8.07
N SER A 538 2.61 1.66 6.84
CA SER A 538 3.59 0.63 6.50
C SER A 538 5.03 1.10 6.76
N LEU A 539 5.38 2.32 6.33
CA LEU A 539 6.69 2.92 6.60
C LEU A 539 6.95 3.08 8.11
N MET A 540 5.93 3.48 8.89
CA MET A 540 6.05 3.60 10.35
C MET A 540 6.32 2.25 11.02
N ARG A 541 5.58 1.19 10.65
CA ARG A 541 5.76 -0.16 11.21
C ARG A 541 7.21 -0.63 11.08
N VAL A 542 7.81 -0.40 9.91
CA VAL A 542 9.20 -0.75 9.61
C VAL A 542 10.20 -0.23 10.63
N TRP A 543 9.99 0.95 11.19
CA TRP A 543 10.92 1.56 12.14
C TRP A 543 10.70 1.11 13.58
N PHE A 544 9.59 0.40 13.84
CA PHE A 544 9.34 -0.25 15.11
C PHE A 544 9.76 -1.72 15.14
N TYR A 545 9.85 -2.38 13.98
CA TYR A 545 10.46 -3.71 13.86
C TYR A 545 11.99 -3.59 13.97
N LYS A 546 12.56 -4.17 15.03
CA LYS A 546 14.01 -4.35 15.21
C LYS A 546 14.42 -5.78 14.89
#